data_AF-A0A0F8YHB3-F1
#
_entry.id   AF-A0A0F8YHB3-F1
#
_cell.length_a   1.000
_cell.length_b   1.000
_cell.length_c   1.000
_cell.angle_alpha   90.00
_cell.angle_beta   90.00
_cell.angle_gamma   90.00
#
_symmetry.space_group_name_H-M   'P 1'
#
loop_
_entity.id
_entity.type
_entity.pdbx_description
1 polymer ?
#
loop_
_entity_poly.entity_id
_entity_poly.type
_entity_poly.pdbx_seq_one_letter_code
_entity_poly.pdbx_strand_id
1 'polypeptide(L)'
;ASAIETLAGEGVQFLFLDHLPSSAPSYFEKEKEDQAVQEMMSRANSQDNVRLIKAPVKGESFGEWTEKVLNETGLETGVEINPVNEKLFLLKHLSGSSEIYFFSNQDELNGIACTAKFESKGKAAWCWDPHTGERYIYPVRKEGTMDIRLQPLESLLIVLEEEGGGQAEELIFPDELSGITIGDKWKLDFYPTLGEAFETSTEQLFEFGSHADTRIATFAGQVVYSTSFSTGQTDWAFLNLGIEQNITEATINGMELGVKWWGRHLYRIPEGVIEPGENHLEITYTTTLANYANSLSNNQAAKKWIKLDKPDPMGLKGNARLLKKSSMSKD
;
A
#
# COMPACT_ATOMS: atom_id res chain seq x y z
N ALA A 1 37.33 11.23 -5.80
CA ALA A 1 38.52 10.39 -5.56
C ALA A 1 39.24 10.82 -4.28
N SER A 2 39.88 11.99 -4.22
CA SER A 2 40.59 12.46 -3.01
C SER A 2 39.76 12.38 -1.71
N ALA A 3 38.52 12.89 -1.69
CA ALA A 3 37.66 12.80 -0.50
C ALA A 3 37.36 11.35 -0.07
N ILE A 4 37.17 10.44 -1.04
CA ILE A 4 36.93 9.01 -0.76
C ILE A 4 38.19 8.40 -0.14
N GLU A 5 39.37 8.68 -0.70
CA GLU A 5 40.64 8.19 -0.17
C GLU A 5 40.87 8.65 1.27
N THR A 6 40.64 9.94 1.56
CA THR A 6 40.78 10.50 2.91
C THR A 6 39.82 9.83 3.89
N LEU A 7 38.53 9.78 3.58
CA LEU A 7 37.52 9.18 4.45
C LEU A 7 37.73 7.67 4.63
N ALA A 8 38.20 6.97 3.58
CA ALA A 8 38.55 5.56 3.69
C ALA A 8 39.72 5.37 4.67
N GLY A 9 40.74 6.24 4.64
CA GLY A 9 41.83 6.25 5.61
C GLY A 9 41.40 6.58 7.05
N GLU A 10 40.26 7.24 7.22
CA GLU A 10 39.62 7.50 8.52
C GLU A 10 38.70 6.35 8.99
N GLY A 11 38.57 5.29 8.21
CA GLY A 11 37.77 4.11 8.54
C GLY A 11 36.31 4.14 8.06
N VAL A 12 35.90 5.16 7.28
CA VAL A 12 34.56 5.22 6.69
C VAL A 12 34.38 4.08 5.69
N GLN A 13 33.31 3.30 5.83
CA GLN A 13 33.04 2.19 4.92
C GLN A 13 32.57 2.70 3.55
N PHE A 14 33.15 2.17 2.48
CA PHE A 14 32.71 2.43 1.10
C PHE A 14 32.36 1.13 0.39
N LEU A 15 31.26 1.17 -0.33
CA LEU A 15 30.80 0.09 -1.19
C LEU A 15 30.66 0.61 -2.63
N PHE A 16 31.48 0.09 -3.54
CA PHE A 16 31.43 0.40 -4.96
C PHE A 16 30.75 -0.73 -5.73
N LEU A 17 29.94 -0.35 -6.73
CA LEU A 17 29.30 -1.30 -7.63
C LEU A 17 30.08 -1.38 -8.95
N ASP A 18 30.41 -2.60 -9.36
CA ASP A 18 31.07 -3.02 -10.61
C ASP A 18 32.50 -2.51 -10.85
N HIS A 19 32.76 -1.23 -10.65
CA HIS A 19 34.06 -0.61 -10.86
C HIS A 19 34.32 0.54 -9.87
N LEU A 20 35.61 0.82 -9.64
CA LEU A 20 36.03 2.05 -8.98
C LEU A 20 35.96 3.22 -9.97
N PRO A 21 35.67 4.45 -9.51
CA PRO A 21 35.82 5.65 -10.32
C PRO A 21 37.20 5.73 -10.98
N SER A 22 37.24 5.97 -12.29
CA SER A 22 38.48 5.92 -13.08
C SER A 22 38.72 7.15 -13.97
N SER A 23 37.78 8.10 -13.97
CA SER A 23 37.86 9.31 -14.79
C SER A 23 37.58 10.57 -13.99
N ALA A 24 38.29 11.65 -14.31
CA ALA A 24 38.01 12.99 -13.84
C ALA A 24 36.83 13.60 -14.62
N PRO A 25 36.07 14.55 -14.03
CA PRO A 25 34.96 15.21 -14.72
C PRO A 25 35.40 16.22 -15.79
N SER A 26 36.71 16.49 -15.91
CA SER A 26 37.28 17.51 -16.79
C SER A 26 37.94 16.89 -18.04
N TYR A 27 37.82 17.57 -19.18
CA TYR A 27 38.58 17.24 -20.39
C TYR A 27 39.96 17.90 -20.46
N PHE A 28 40.25 18.85 -19.56
CA PHE A 28 41.56 19.48 -19.47
C PHE A 28 42.56 18.53 -18.81
N GLU A 29 43.73 18.32 -19.44
CA GLU A 29 44.75 17.35 -18.98
C GLU A 29 44.18 15.95 -18.67
N LYS A 30 43.17 15.53 -19.44
CA LYS A 30 42.34 14.35 -19.14
C LYS A 30 43.14 13.10 -18.73
N GLU A 31 44.17 12.73 -19.48
CA GLU A 31 44.95 11.52 -19.22
C GLU A 31 45.65 11.57 -17.85
N LYS A 32 46.22 12.73 -17.50
CA LYS A 32 46.90 12.96 -16.23
C LYS A 32 45.89 12.99 -15.07
N GLU A 33 44.75 13.65 -15.27
CA GLU A 33 43.70 13.73 -14.26
C GLU A 33 43.01 12.37 -14.02
N ASP A 34 42.75 11.60 -15.08
CA ASP A 34 42.22 10.23 -15.01
C ASP A 34 43.21 9.31 -14.27
N GLN A 35 44.51 9.43 -14.56
CA GLN A 35 45.56 8.69 -13.85
C GLN A 35 45.57 9.04 -12.35
N ALA A 36 45.49 10.33 -12.00
CA ALA A 36 45.45 10.75 -10.60
C ALA A 36 44.22 10.17 -9.87
N VAL A 37 43.05 10.13 -10.53
CA VAL A 37 41.85 9.49 -9.99
C VAL A 37 42.06 8.00 -9.74
N GLN A 38 42.62 7.27 -10.71
CA GLN A 38 42.86 5.83 -10.60
C GLN A 38 43.85 5.50 -9.47
N GLU A 39 44.90 6.28 -9.31
CA GLU A 39 45.88 6.11 -8.23
C GLU A 39 45.25 6.33 -6.85
N MET A 40 44.44 7.39 -6.68
CA MET A 40 43.72 7.66 -5.42
C MET A 40 42.73 6.55 -5.10
N MET A 41 41.95 6.08 -6.09
CA MET A 41 40.98 5.00 -5.88
C MET A 41 41.66 3.65 -5.60
N SER A 42 42.82 3.38 -6.19
CA SER A 42 43.63 2.18 -5.89
C SER A 42 44.09 2.19 -4.44
N ARG A 43 44.58 3.34 -3.94
CA ARG A 43 44.94 3.50 -2.52
C ARG A 43 43.74 3.36 -1.59
N ALA A 44 42.59 3.96 -1.93
CA ALA A 44 41.36 3.77 -1.18
C ALA A 44 40.95 2.29 -1.11
N ASN A 45 40.95 1.59 -2.25
CA ASN A 45 40.55 0.18 -2.33
C ASN A 45 41.54 -0.80 -1.67
N SER A 46 42.72 -0.34 -1.26
CA SER A 46 43.65 -1.14 -0.46
C SER A 46 43.30 -1.18 1.04
N GLN A 47 42.33 -0.36 1.47
CA GLN A 47 41.83 -0.33 2.86
C GLN A 47 40.74 -1.42 3.07
N ASP A 48 40.71 -2.04 4.25
CA ASP A 48 39.79 -3.14 4.57
C ASP A 48 38.30 -2.73 4.60
N ASN A 49 38.03 -1.45 4.83
CA ASN A 49 36.70 -0.83 4.85
C ASN A 49 36.20 -0.39 3.47
N VAL A 50 36.95 -0.64 2.40
CA VAL A 50 36.52 -0.34 1.02
C VAL A 50 36.28 -1.65 0.28
N ARG A 51 35.08 -1.80 -0.26
CA ARG A 51 34.66 -3.02 -0.96
C ARG A 51 34.15 -2.71 -2.36
N LEU A 52 34.49 -3.58 -3.29
CA LEU A 52 33.96 -3.60 -4.65
C LEU A 52 33.09 -4.83 -4.82
N ILE A 53 31.80 -4.62 -5.07
CA ILE A 53 30.83 -5.70 -5.28
C ILE A 53 30.25 -5.60 -6.69
N LYS A 54 29.77 -6.73 -7.21
CA LYS A 54 29.07 -6.74 -8.49
C LYS A 54 27.65 -6.25 -8.30
N ALA A 55 27.18 -5.39 -9.20
CA ALA A 55 25.78 -5.02 -9.27
C ALA A 55 24.93 -6.27 -9.61
N PRO A 56 23.65 -6.28 -9.21
CA PRO A 56 22.77 -7.38 -9.56
C PRO A 56 22.60 -7.44 -11.07
N VAL A 57 22.66 -8.66 -11.63
CA VAL A 57 22.48 -8.84 -13.07
C VAL A 57 20.99 -8.83 -13.44
N LYS A 58 20.68 -8.48 -14.69
CA LYS A 58 19.29 -8.46 -15.16
C LYS A 58 18.62 -9.84 -14.95
N GLY A 59 17.56 -9.86 -14.15
CA GLY A 59 16.80 -11.07 -13.83
C GLY A 59 17.15 -11.70 -12.48
N GLU A 60 18.18 -11.20 -11.78
CA GLU A 60 18.43 -11.50 -10.37
C GLU A 60 17.46 -10.71 -9.47
N SER A 61 17.03 -11.30 -8.34
CA SER A 61 16.22 -10.57 -7.37
C SER A 61 17.07 -9.49 -6.70
N PHE A 62 16.57 -8.25 -6.75
CA PHE A 62 17.23 -7.14 -6.09
C PHE A 62 17.21 -7.31 -4.57
N GLY A 63 16.16 -7.92 -4.02
CA GLY A 63 16.03 -8.22 -2.59
C GLY A 63 17.09 -9.22 -2.12
N GLU A 64 17.22 -10.35 -2.81
CA GLU A 64 18.21 -11.39 -2.46
C GLU A 64 19.65 -10.84 -2.58
N TRP A 65 19.93 -10.07 -3.63
CA TRP A 65 21.23 -9.41 -3.80
C TRP A 65 21.52 -8.44 -2.64
N THR A 66 20.52 -7.64 -2.24
CA THR A 66 20.66 -6.67 -1.14
C THR A 66 20.92 -7.38 0.19
N GLU A 67 20.17 -8.45 0.48
CA GLU A 67 20.36 -9.26 1.69
C GLU A 67 21.80 -9.83 1.77
N LYS A 68 22.30 -10.36 0.65
CA LYS A 68 23.69 -10.83 0.57
C LYS A 68 24.70 -9.72 0.85
N VAL A 69 24.51 -8.54 0.26
CA VAL A 69 25.38 -7.39 0.47
C VAL A 69 25.37 -6.95 1.93
N LEU A 70 24.20 -6.85 2.56
CA LEU A 70 24.07 -6.50 3.98
C LEU A 70 24.77 -7.52 4.88
N ASN A 71 24.55 -8.81 4.64
CA ASN A 71 25.19 -9.89 5.39
C ASN A 71 26.71 -9.91 5.24
N GLU A 72 27.23 -9.69 4.03
CA GLU A 72 28.68 -9.63 3.80
C GLU A 72 29.30 -8.40 4.47
N THR A 73 28.63 -7.25 4.41
CA THR A 73 29.15 -5.96 4.90
C THR A 73 28.96 -5.74 6.40
N GLY A 74 27.98 -6.43 7.02
CA GLY A 74 27.63 -6.22 8.43
C GLY A 74 26.96 -4.86 8.67
N LEU A 75 26.31 -4.28 7.65
CA LEU A 75 25.60 -3.01 7.78
C LEU A 75 24.33 -3.20 8.61
N GLU A 76 24.25 -2.50 9.74
CA GLU A 76 23.06 -2.49 10.60
C GLU A 76 21.95 -1.64 9.96
N THR A 77 20.80 -2.25 9.71
CA THR A 77 19.61 -1.57 9.16
C THR A 77 18.72 -0.99 10.27
N GLY A 78 18.87 -1.46 11.51
CA GLY A 78 18.03 -1.11 12.66
C GLY A 78 16.64 -1.75 12.64
N VAL A 79 16.33 -2.54 11.60
CA VAL A 79 15.12 -3.37 11.51
C VAL A 79 15.36 -4.53 10.56
N GLU A 80 15.04 -5.73 11.01
CA GLU A 80 15.06 -6.96 10.21
C GLU A 80 13.63 -7.28 9.76
N ILE A 81 13.43 -7.55 8.47
CA ILE A 81 12.12 -7.87 7.88
C ILE A 81 12.16 -9.26 7.26
N ASN A 82 11.22 -10.12 7.63
CA ASN A 82 11.14 -11.48 7.10
C ASN A 82 9.68 -11.94 6.88
N PRO A 83 9.31 -12.48 5.70
CA PRO A 83 10.13 -12.55 4.47
C PRO A 83 10.34 -11.17 3.84
N VAL A 84 11.45 -11.02 3.11
CA VAL A 84 11.68 -9.87 2.25
C VAL A 84 10.66 -9.87 1.10
N ASN A 85 10.13 -8.70 0.77
CA ASN A 85 9.20 -8.52 -0.34
C ASN A 85 9.59 -7.29 -1.16
N GLU A 86 9.81 -7.45 -2.46
CA GLU A 86 10.27 -6.38 -3.37
C GLU A 86 9.25 -5.23 -3.53
N LYS A 87 7.99 -5.44 -3.13
CA LYS A 87 6.93 -4.43 -3.14
C LYS A 87 6.66 -3.82 -1.77
N LEU A 88 7.37 -4.23 -0.72
CA LEU A 88 7.29 -3.59 0.59
C LEU A 88 8.38 -2.52 0.70
N PHE A 89 7.96 -1.26 0.78
CA PHE A 89 8.86 -0.13 0.95
C PHE A 89 8.89 0.30 2.41
N LEU A 90 10.07 0.68 2.88
CA LEU A 90 10.28 1.17 4.23
C LEU A 90 11.02 2.50 4.20
N LEU A 91 10.50 3.50 4.91
CA LEU A 91 11.23 4.71 5.27
C LEU A 91 11.52 4.70 6.77
N LYS A 92 12.75 5.04 7.15
CA LYS A 92 13.16 5.25 8.53
C LYS A 92 13.55 6.71 8.73
N HIS A 93 13.05 7.32 9.79
CA HIS A 93 13.41 8.67 10.20
C HIS A 93 13.67 8.74 11.70
N LEU A 94 14.63 9.56 12.11
CA LEU A 94 14.95 9.83 13.51
C LEU A 94 14.52 11.25 13.86
N SER A 95 13.71 11.39 14.90
CA SER A 95 13.26 12.69 15.41
C SER A 95 13.44 12.73 16.92
N GLY A 96 14.51 13.40 17.38
CA GLY A 96 14.90 13.37 18.79
C GLY A 96 15.28 11.95 19.23
N SER A 97 14.64 11.45 20.29
CA SER A 97 14.76 10.06 20.73
C SER A 97 13.78 9.10 20.01
N SER A 98 12.85 9.61 19.21
CA SER A 98 11.84 8.81 18.53
C SER A 98 12.37 8.22 17.22
N GLU A 99 11.98 6.99 16.93
CA GLU A 99 12.25 6.32 15.66
C GLU A 99 10.95 6.12 14.89
N ILE A 100 10.89 6.64 13.67
CA ILE A 100 9.70 6.62 12.82
C ILE A 100 9.96 5.66 11.65
N TYR A 101 9.04 4.72 11.47
CA TYR A 101 9.07 3.71 10.42
C TYR A 101 7.78 3.77 9.62
N PHE A 102 7.88 4.04 8.33
CA PHE A 102 6.73 4.05 7.42
C PHE A 102 6.84 2.88 6.44
N PHE A 103 5.99 1.89 6.64
CA PHE A 103 5.83 0.74 5.75
C PHE A 103 4.78 1.06 4.69
N SER A 104 5.05 0.70 3.45
CA SER A 104 4.09 0.89 2.37
C SER A 104 4.10 -0.31 1.43
N ASN A 105 2.93 -0.92 1.27
CA ASN A 105 2.72 -1.95 0.27
C ASN A 105 2.49 -1.30 -1.10
N GLN A 106 3.39 -1.54 -2.05
CA GLN A 106 3.29 -1.07 -3.43
C GLN A 106 2.64 -2.11 -4.37
N ASP A 107 2.14 -3.23 -3.84
CA ASP A 107 1.35 -4.19 -4.59
C ASP A 107 -0.12 -3.74 -4.70
N GLU A 108 -0.55 -3.53 -5.94
CA GLU A 108 -1.92 -3.14 -6.28
C GLU A 108 -2.94 -4.28 -6.07
N LEU A 109 -2.48 -5.54 -6.02
CA LEU A 109 -3.35 -6.72 -6.05
C LEU A 109 -3.26 -7.56 -4.79
N ASN A 110 -2.10 -7.62 -4.15
CA ASN A 110 -1.84 -8.54 -3.05
C ASN A 110 -1.55 -7.83 -1.74
N GLY A 111 -2.06 -8.39 -0.65
CA GLY A 111 -1.59 -8.01 0.68
C GLY A 111 -0.19 -8.57 0.94
N ILE A 112 0.56 -7.90 1.81
CA ILE A 112 1.89 -8.34 2.25
C ILE A 112 1.80 -8.64 3.74
N ALA A 113 2.35 -9.78 4.15
CA ALA A 113 2.52 -10.15 5.55
C ALA A 113 4.00 -10.44 5.82
N CYS A 114 4.54 -9.87 6.89
CA CYS A 114 5.90 -10.10 7.34
C CYS A 114 6.03 -9.89 8.85
N THR A 115 7.14 -10.34 9.39
CA THR A 115 7.60 -9.95 10.73
C THR A 115 8.65 -8.86 10.60
N ALA A 116 8.60 -7.86 11.49
CA ALA A 116 9.61 -6.81 11.60
C ALA A 116 10.21 -6.83 13.00
N LYS A 117 11.52 -7.09 13.12
CA LYS A 117 12.24 -7.10 14.39
C LYS A 117 13.05 -5.82 14.53
N PHE A 118 12.70 -5.01 15.52
CA PHE A 118 13.37 -3.74 15.78
C PHE A 118 14.48 -3.92 16.82
N GLU A 119 15.64 -3.31 16.58
CA GLU A 119 16.77 -3.35 17.52
C GLU A 119 16.53 -2.46 18.77
N SER A 120 15.60 -1.52 18.63
CA SER A 120 15.16 -0.57 19.64
C SER A 120 14.65 -1.26 20.92
N LYS A 121 15.16 -0.84 22.08
CA LYS A 121 14.77 -1.41 23.39
C LYS A 121 14.11 -0.36 24.26
N GLY A 122 13.12 -0.80 25.05
CA GLY A 122 12.47 0.05 26.06
C GLY A 122 11.53 1.12 25.51
N LYS A 123 11.16 1.03 24.22
CA LYS A 123 10.22 1.95 23.57
C LYS A 123 8.87 1.28 23.35
N ALA A 124 7.80 2.04 23.48
CA ALA A 124 6.46 1.67 23.06
C ALA A 124 6.33 1.84 21.54
N ALA A 125 5.61 0.92 20.90
CA ALA A 125 5.30 1.00 19.49
C ALA A 125 3.93 1.64 19.28
N TRP A 126 3.92 2.87 18.77
CA TRP A 126 2.69 3.56 18.41
C TRP A 126 2.39 3.35 16.94
N CYS A 127 1.17 2.97 16.61
CA CYS A 127 0.64 3.14 15.26
C CYS A 127 -0.04 4.50 15.18
N TRP A 128 0.34 5.31 14.20
CA TRP A 128 -0.32 6.57 13.89
C TRP A 128 -1.08 6.37 12.59
N ASP A 129 -2.40 6.27 12.66
CA ASP A 129 -3.23 6.04 11.47
C ASP A 129 -3.35 7.37 10.68
N PRO A 130 -2.74 7.48 9.49
CA PRO A 130 -2.80 8.72 8.71
C PRO A 130 -4.17 8.96 8.05
N HIS A 131 -5.03 7.93 8.00
CA HIS A 131 -6.38 8.01 7.45
C HIS A 131 -7.37 8.57 8.47
N THR A 132 -7.30 8.14 9.72
CA THR A 132 -8.23 8.59 10.79
C THR A 132 -7.64 9.67 11.70
N GLY A 133 -6.32 9.78 11.78
CA GLY A 133 -5.61 10.64 12.73
C GLY A 133 -5.51 10.05 14.14
N GLU A 134 -6.00 8.83 14.36
CA GLU A 134 -5.94 8.14 15.64
C GLU A 134 -4.54 7.56 15.91
N ARG A 135 -4.25 7.32 17.20
CA ARG A 135 -3.04 6.62 17.62
C ARG A 135 -3.36 5.58 18.68
N TYR A 136 -2.72 4.43 18.55
CA TYR A 136 -2.88 3.31 19.46
C TYR A 136 -1.56 2.55 19.62
N ILE A 137 -1.48 1.74 20.68
CA ILE A 137 -0.31 0.89 20.88
C ILE A 137 -0.41 -0.31 19.93
N TYR A 138 0.58 -0.43 19.05
CA TYR A 138 0.71 -1.57 18.15
C TYR A 138 1.27 -2.77 18.93
N PRO A 139 0.66 -3.97 18.83
CA PRO A 139 1.14 -5.15 19.54
C PRO A 139 2.57 -5.54 19.15
N VAL A 140 3.40 -5.74 20.16
CA VAL A 140 4.80 -6.19 20.01
C VAL A 140 4.95 -7.55 20.68
N ARG A 141 5.46 -8.53 19.94
CA ARG A 141 5.86 -9.85 20.46
C ARG A 141 7.14 -9.72 21.31
N LYS A 142 7.66 -10.86 21.76
CA LYS A 142 8.96 -10.91 22.44
C LYS A 142 10.06 -10.32 21.55
N GLU A 143 11.08 -9.75 22.19
CA GLU A 143 12.29 -9.22 21.53
C GLU A 143 12.07 -8.06 20.54
N GLY A 144 10.95 -7.34 20.63
CA GLY A 144 10.71 -6.20 19.74
C GLY A 144 10.18 -6.60 18.35
N THR A 145 9.72 -7.84 18.16
CA THR A 145 9.16 -8.30 16.89
C THR A 145 7.69 -7.89 16.75
N MET A 146 7.32 -7.36 15.59
CA MET A 146 5.93 -7.01 15.24
C MET A 146 5.47 -7.83 14.04
N ASP A 147 4.22 -8.28 14.06
CA ASP A 147 3.58 -8.82 12.86
C ASP A 147 2.99 -7.66 12.07
N ILE A 148 3.39 -7.53 10.82
CA ILE A 148 2.88 -6.51 9.91
C ILE A 148 2.09 -7.24 8.83
N ARG A 149 0.84 -6.81 8.62
CA ARG A 149 0.04 -7.24 7.48
C ARG A 149 -0.64 -6.03 6.87
N LEU A 150 -0.27 -5.74 5.64
CA LEU A 150 -0.78 -4.63 4.84
C LEU A 150 -1.69 -5.18 3.74
N GLN A 151 -2.86 -4.60 3.56
CA GLN A 151 -3.73 -4.80 2.40
C GLN A 151 -3.08 -4.24 1.12
N PRO A 152 -3.58 -4.58 -0.08
CA PRO A 152 -3.16 -3.93 -1.31
C PRO A 152 -3.16 -2.40 -1.17
N LEU A 153 -2.03 -1.77 -1.51
CA LEU A 153 -1.79 -0.32 -1.39
C LEU A 153 -1.92 0.30 0.02
N GLU A 154 -1.94 -0.52 1.08
CA GLU A 154 -1.97 -0.03 2.45
C GLU A 154 -0.60 0.44 2.95
N SER A 155 -0.61 1.38 3.90
CA SER A 155 0.57 1.84 4.62
C SER A 155 0.39 1.74 6.13
N LEU A 156 1.50 1.59 6.84
CA LEU A 156 1.54 1.55 8.30
C LEU A 156 2.66 2.46 8.80
N LEU A 157 2.31 3.40 9.68
CA LEU A 157 3.24 4.32 10.32
C LEU A 157 3.45 3.90 11.78
N ILE A 158 4.63 3.35 12.07
CA ILE A 158 5.06 2.98 13.42
C ILE A 158 6.01 4.04 13.97
N VAL A 159 5.73 4.50 15.18
CA VAL A 159 6.59 5.43 15.92
C VAL A 159 7.02 4.77 17.23
N LEU A 160 8.31 4.55 17.39
CA LEU A 160 8.90 4.02 18.62
C LEU A 160 9.29 5.18 19.54
N GLU A 161 8.63 5.28 20.70
CA GLU A 161 8.81 6.36 21.67
C GLU A 161 9.01 5.81 23.08
N GLU A 162 9.70 6.55 23.97
CA GLU A 162 9.93 6.13 25.36
C GLU A 162 8.63 6.10 26.18
N GLU A 163 7.71 7.02 25.89
CA GLU A 163 6.42 7.09 26.59
C GLU A 163 5.45 6.03 26.05
N GLY A 164 5.10 5.09 26.93
CA GLY A 164 3.95 4.20 26.78
C GLY A 164 2.76 4.72 27.61
N GLY A 165 1.55 4.31 27.24
CA GLY A 165 0.33 4.68 28.00
C GLY A 165 -0.97 4.69 27.20
N GLY A 166 -0.92 4.41 25.90
CA GLY A 166 -2.11 4.26 25.07
C GLY A 166 -2.82 2.92 25.27
N GLN A 167 -4.05 2.85 24.78
CA GLN A 167 -4.76 1.58 24.66
C GLN A 167 -4.11 0.75 23.57
N ALA A 168 -3.80 -0.51 23.88
CA ALA A 168 -3.42 -1.49 22.88
C ALA A 168 -4.65 -1.87 22.07
N GLU A 169 -4.50 -1.85 20.75
CA GLU A 169 -5.55 -2.30 19.86
C GLU A 169 -5.34 -3.77 19.49
N GLU A 170 -6.43 -4.55 19.47
CA GLU A 170 -6.41 -5.89 18.92
C GLU A 170 -6.26 -5.78 17.39
N LEU A 171 -5.15 -6.29 16.87
CA LEU A 171 -4.99 -6.45 15.43
C LEU A 171 -5.93 -7.54 14.93
N ILE A 172 -7.00 -7.13 14.27
CA ILE A 172 -7.92 -8.06 13.60
C ILE A 172 -7.68 -8.04 12.10
N PHE A 173 -7.74 -9.21 11.49
CA PHE A 173 -7.56 -9.38 10.06
C PHE A 173 -8.73 -10.14 9.46
N PRO A 174 -9.09 -9.89 8.20
CA PRO A 174 -10.10 -10.69 7.50
C PRO A 174 -9.63 -12.15 7.38
N ASP A 175 -10.52 -13.07 7.73
CA ASP A 175 -10.41 -14.47 7.31
C ASP A 175 -10.90 -14.58 5.86
N GLU A 176 -9.96 -14.68 4.92
CA GLU A 176 -10.25 -14.71 3.48
C GLU A 176 -11.06 -15.94 3.04
N LEU A 177 -10.94 -17.03 3.80
CA LEU A 177 -11.65 -18.28 3.55
C LEU A 177 -13.06 -18.26 4.16
N SER A 178 -13.29 -17.39 5.14
CA SER A 178 -14.63 -17.12 5.64
C SER A 178 -15.45 -16.34 4.61
N GLY A 179 -16.75 -16.32 4.83
CA GLY A 179 -17.60 -15.31 4.24
C GLY A 179 -18.67 -15.79 3.29
N ILE A 180 -19.65 -14.92 3.13
CA ILE A 180 -20.78 -15.09 2.23
C ILE A 180 -20.80 -13.92 1.25
N THR A 181 -21.24 -14.19 0.03
CA THR A 181 -21.58 -13.13 -0.92
C THR A 181 -22.91 -12.48 -0.50
N ILE A 182 -22.98 -11.16 -0.62
CA ILE A 182 -24.15 -10.33 -0.31
C ILE A 182 -24.77 -9.86 -1.63
N GLY A 183 -26.11 -9.83 -1.65
CA GLY A 183 -26.89 -9.19 -2.70
C GLY A 183 -26.99 -10.02 -3.97
N ASP A 184 -28.10 -10.75 -4.08
CA ASP A 184 -28.56 -11.41 -5.31
C ASP A 184 -29.37 -10.46 -6.21
N LYS A 185 -29.83 -9.34 -5.66
CA LYS A 185 -30.50 -8.26 -6.40
C LYS A 185 -30.09 -6.91 -5.86
N TRP A 186 -29.64 -6.05 -6.78
CA TRP A 186 -29.18 -4.70 -6.49
C TRP A 186 -30.07 -3.68 -7.17
N LYS A 187 -30.46 -2.65 -6.41
CA LYS A 187 -30.99 -1.40 -6.95
C LYS A 187 -29.84 -0.42 -7.10
N LEU A 188 -29.73 0.24 -8.25
CA LEU A 188 -28.70 1.24 -8.51
C LEU A 188 -29.39 2.56 -8.81
N ASP A 189 -29.17 3.54 -7.95
CA ASP A 189 -29.63 4.92 -8.13
C ASP A 189 -28.46 5.78 -8.62
N PHE A 190 -28.52 6.19 -9.89
CA PHE A 190 -27.49 6.99 -10.53
C PHE A 190 -27.81 8.48 -10.38
N TYR A 191 -26.84 9.24 -9.90
CA TYR A 191 -26.85 10.69 -9.76
C TYR A 191 -25.74 11.28 -10.64
N PRO A 192 -26.02 11.52 -11.93
CA PRO A 192 -25.05 12.11 -12.84
C PRO A 192 -24.63 13.51 -12.38
N THR A 193 -23.37 13.86 -12.61
CA THR A 193 -22.90 15.26 -12.48
C THR A 193 -23.66 16.19 -13.42
N LEU A 194 -24.09 15.66 -14.57
CA LEU A 194 -24.86 16.37 -15.60
C LEU A 194 -25.99 15.47 -16.09
N GLY A 195 -27.22 16.00 -16.08
CA GLY A 195 -28.42 15.30 -16.51
C GLY A 195 -29.35 14.97 -15.34
N GLU A 196 -30.37 14.17 -15.62
CA GLU A 196 -31.35 13.74 -14.63
C GLU A 196 -30.92 12.43 -13.97
N ALA A 197 -31.24 12.28 -12.69
CA ALA A 197 -31.06 11.03 -11.97
C ALA A 197 -31.92 9.92 -12.59
N PHE A 198 -31.42 8.69 -12.55
CA PHE A 198 -32.15 7.52 -13.04
C PHE A 198 -31.79 6.29 -12.22
N GLU A 199 -32.65 5.28 -12.27
CA GLU A 199 -32.43 4.03 -11.55
C GLU A 199 -32.45 2.82 -12.49
N THR A 200 -31.81 1.75 -12.04
CA THR A 200 -31.91 0.42 -12.65
C THR A 200 -31.82 -0.66 -11.57
N SER A 201 -32.01 -1.91 -11.96
CA SER A 201 -31.77 -3.05 -11.08
C SER A 201 -31.01 -4.13 -11.82
N THR A 202 -30.18 -4.88 -11.09
CA THR A 202 -29.39 -5.98 -11.63
C THR A 202 -29.26 -7.10 -10.61
N GLU A 203 -29.12 -8.34 -11.10
CA GLU A 203 -28.76 -9.48 -10.26
C GLU A 203 -27.24 -9.65 -10.16
N GLN A 204 -26.48 -9.05 -11.08
CA GLN A 204 -25.03 -9.09 -11.10
C GLN A 204 -24.46 -7.69 -11.31
N LEU A 205 -23.55 -7.30 -10.42
CA LEU A 205 -22.79 -6.05 -10.53
C LEU A 205 -21.91 -6.07 -11.79
N PHE A 206 -21.73 -4.92 -12.43
CA PHE A 206 -21.07 -4.83 -13.73
C PHE A 206 -20.22 -3.56 -13.86
N GLU A 207 -19.21 -3.64 -14.72
CA GLU A 207 -18.39 -2.49 -15.10
C GLU A 207 -19.15 -1.58 -16.06
N PHE A 208 -19.08 -0.27 -15.83
CA PHE A 208 -19.85 0.73 -16.55
C PHE A 208 -19.41 0.86 -18.00
N GLY A 209 -18.10 1.02 -18.26
CA GLY A 209 -17.57 1.43 -19.57
C GLY A 209 -17.92 0.51 -20.75
N SER A 210 -18.27 -0.75 -20.49
CA SER A 210 -18.68 -1.73 -21.51
C SER A 210 -20.20 -1.94 -21.62
N HIS A 211 -20.98 -1.20 -20.83
CA HIS A 211 -22.43 -1.35 -20.76
C HIS A 211 -23.12 -0.85 -22.05
N ALA A 212 -24.21 -1.52 -22.45
CA ALA A 212 -24.93 -1.18 -23.69
C ALA A 212 -25.70 0.15 -23.60
N ASP A 213 -26.22 0.50 -22.42
CA ASP A 213 -26.82 1.80 -22.15
C ASP A 213 -25.72 2.87 -22.03
N THR A 214 -25.72 3.83 -22.96
CA THR A 214 -24.73 4.90 -23.00
C THR A 214 -24.76 5.80 -21.77
N ARG A 215 -25.91 5.94 -21.09
CA ARG A 215 -26.03 6.70 -19.84
C ARG A 215 -25.16 6.11 -18.73
N ILE A 216 -24.97 4.79 -18.76
CA ILE A 216 -24.11 4.05 -17.83
C ILE A 216 -22.68 4.01 -18.36
N ALA A 217 -22.48 3.69 -19.66
CA ALA A 217 -21.15 3.56 -20.25
C ALA A 217 -20.27 4.80 -20.14
N THR A 218 -20.89 5.98 -20.23
CA THR A 218 -20.20 7.26 -20.12
C THR A 218 -20.55 7.97 -18.82
N PHE A 219 -21.01 7.23 -17.80
CA PHE A 219 -21.46 7.82 -16.55
C PHE A 219 -20.33 8.56 -15.83
N ALA A 220 -20.69 9.67 -15.21
CA ALA A 220 -19.83 10.42 -14.30
C ALA A 220 -20.67 11.05 -13.18
N GLY A 221 -20.39 10.69 -11.93
CA GLY A 221 -21.15 11.16 -10.78
C GLY A 221 -21.14 10.13 -9.66
N GLN A 222 -22.22 10.07 -8.90
CA GLN A 222 -22.40 9.14 -7.79
C GLN A 222 -23.44 8.08 -8.12
N VAL A 223 -23.20 6.84 -7.68
CA VAL A 223 -24.15 5.73 -7.80
C VAL A 223 -24.35 5.13 -6.42
N VAL A 224 -25.60 5.04 -5.97
CA VAL A 224 -25.95 4.35 -4.74
C VAL A 224 -26.42 2.95 -5.09
N TYR A 225 -25.65 1.96 -4.64
CA TYR A 225 -25.98 0.54 -4.75
C TYR A 225 -26.68 0.10 -3.47
N SER A 226 -27.90 -0.42 -3.59
CA SER A 226 -28.70 -0.86 -2.43
C SER A 226 -29.09 -2.32 -2.59
N THR A 227 -28.97 -3.10 -1.51
CA THR A 227 -29.45 -4.48 -1.45
C THR A 227 -29.87 -4.86 -0.03
N SER A 228 -30.70 -5.90 0.09
CA SER A 228 -31.01 -6.54 1.36
C SER A 228 -30.41 -7.94 1.38
N PHE A 229 -29.99 -8.41 2.54
CA PHE A 229 -29.51 -9.79 2.72
C PHE A 229 -29.96 -10.34 4.07
N SER A 230 -30.16 -11.65 4.14
CA SER A 230 -30.53 -12.33 5.38
C SER A 230 -29.42 -13.21 5.90
N THR A 231 -29.15 -13.14 7.21
CA THR A 231 -28.18 -14.02 7.86
C THR A 231 -28.61 -14.38 9.28
N GLY A 232 -28.31 -15.62 9.70
CA GLY A 232 -28.47 -16.03 11.10
C GLY A 232 -27.20 -15.80 11.94
N GLN A 233 -26.09 -15.44 11.30
CA GLN A 233 -24.79 -15.21 11.94
C GLN A 233 -24.53 -13.72 12.08
N THR A 234 -24.04 -13.29 13.23
CA THR A 234 -23.78 -11.88 13.56
C THR A 234 -22.31 -11.58 13.84
N ASP A 235 -21.43 -12.60 13.80
CA ASP A 235 -19.99 -12.49 14.08
C ASP A 235 -19.17 -12.05 12.85
N TRP A 236 -19.80 -11.33 11.92
CA TRP A 236 -19.13 -10.73 10.76
C TRP A 236 -18.36 -9.48 11.20
N ALA A 237 -17.09 -9.41 10.81
CA ALA A 237 -16.19 -8.35 11.23
C ALA A 237 -15.81 -7.40 10.08
N PHE A 238 -16.02 -7.81 8.82
CA PHE A 238 -15.66 -7.00 7.67
C PHE A 238 -16.67 -7.08 6.53
N LEU A 239 -16.85 -5.96 5.83
CA LEU A 239 -17.44 -5.89 4.49
C LEU A 239 -16.29 -5.70 3.49
N ASN A 240 -16.19 -6.60 2.52
CA ASN A 240 -15.17 -6.59 1.50
C ASN A 240 -15.80 -6.36 0.12
N LEU A 241 -15.47 -5.22 -0.51
CA LEU A 241 -15.88 -4.90 -1.88
C LEU A 241 -14.81 -5.28 -2.91
N GLY A 242 -13.66 -5.79 -2.46
CA GLY A 242 -12.53 -6.11 -3.32
C GLY A 242 -11.62 -4.92 -3.57
N ILE A 243 -10.90 -4.94 -4.68
CA ILE A 243 -9.96 -3.89 -5.09
C ILE A 243 -10.69 -2.94 -6.01
N GLU A 244 -10.71 -1.66 -5.66
CA GLU A 244 -11.41 -0.61 -6.38
C GLU A 244 -10.48 0.58 -6.60
N GLN A 245 -10.65 1.25 -7.73
CA GLN A 245 -9.82 2.39 -8.15
C GLN A 245 -10.51 3.75 -7.92
N ASN A 246 -11.78 3.70 -7.53
CA ASN A 246 -12.62 4.86 -7.28
C ASN A 246 -12.96 4.95 -5.79
N ILE A 247 -13.87 5.84 -5.41
CA ILE A 247 -14.22 6.04 -4.00
C ILE A 247 -15.49 5.27 -3.68
N THR A 248 -15.50 4.55 -2.54
CA THR A 248 -16.73 3.99 -1.98
C THR A 248 -16.95 4.39 -0.54
N GLU A 249 -18.21 4.52 -0.19
CA GLU A 249 -18.71 4.75 1.17
C GLU A 249 -19.73 3.66 1.44
N ALA A 250 -19.65 3.01 2.60
CA ALA A 250 -20.51 1.85 2.90
C ALA A 250 -21.31 2.08 4.17
N THR A 251 -22.57 1.65 4.13
CA THR A 251 -23.50 1.73 5.26
C THR A 251 -24.20 0.39 5.41
N ILE A 252 -24.28 -0.14 6.64
CA ILE A 252 -25.06 -1.33 6.96
C ILE A 252 -26.08 -0.97 8.03
N ASN A 253 -27.36 -1.27 7.79
CA ASN A 253 -28.47 -0.96 8.70
C ASN A 253 -28.49 0.51 9.16
N GLY A 254 -28.11 1.43 8.26
CA GLY A 254 -28.00 2.85 8.56
C GLY A 254 -26.73 3.27 9.32
N MET A 255 -25.85 2.34 9.73
CA MET A 255 -24.55 2.67 10.31
C MET A 255 -23.49 2.85 9.23
N GLU A 256 -22.89 4.05 9.18
CA GLU A 256 -21.75 4.37 8.31
C GLU A 256 -20.50 3.60 8.75
N LEU A 257 -19.87 2.90 7.80
CA LEU A 257 -18.62 2.16 8.01
C LEU A 257 -17.36 2.95 7.58
N GLY A 258 -17.55 4.12 6.97
CA GLY A 258 -16.50 5.02 6.51
C GLY A 258 -16.29 5.04 4.99
N VAL A 259 -15.15 5.60 4.57
CA VAL A 259 -14.82 5.88 3.17
C VAL A 259 -13.53 5.17 2.78
N LYS A 260 -13.49 4.55 1.59
CA LYS A 260 -12.28 3.98 0.98
C LYS A 260 -12.06 4.58 -0.40
N TRP A 261 -10.81 4.94 -0.68
CA TRP A 261 -10.39 5.63 -1.90
C TRP A 261 -9.06 5.10 -2.46
N TRP A 262 -8.61 3.95 -1.95
CA TRP A 262 -7.38 3.29 -2.36
C TRP A 262 -7.47 1.78 -2.11
N GLY A 263 -6.75 1.03 -2.95
CA GLY A 263 -6.45 -0.39 -2.74
C GLY A 263 -7.68 -1.27 -2.53
N ARG A 264 -7.63 -2.10 -1.49
CA ARG A 264 -8.75 -2.97 -1.12
C ARG A 264 -9.77 -2.21 -0.29
N HIS A 265 -10.99 -2.14 -0.77
CA HIS A 265 -12.14 -1.55 -0.11
C HIS A 265 -12.71 -2.54 0.92
N LEU A 266 -12.01 -2.62 2.05
CA LEU A 266 -12.33 -3.45 3.21
C LEU A 266 -12.75 -2.56 4.39
N TYR A 267 -13.99 -2.73 4.83
CA TYR A 267 -14.58 -1.97 5.92
C TYR A 267 -14.67 -2.84 7.16
N ARG A 268 -14.31 -2.28 8.31
CA ARG A 268 -14.53 -2.93 9.61
C ARG A 268 -16.00 -2.75 9.98
N ILE A 269 -16.64 -3.83 10.41
CA ILE A 269 -18.03 -3.81 10.86
C ILE A 269 -18.01 -3.81 12.39
N PRO A 270 -18.51 -2.74 13.05
CA PRO A 270 -18.67 -2.73 14.49
C PRO A 270 -19.58 -3.85 14.99
N GLU A 271 -19.31 -4.35 16.20
CA GLU A 271 -20.16 -5.37 16.82
C GLU A 271 -21.60 -4.86 16.98
N GLY A 272 -22.58 -5.74 16.71
CA GLY A 272 -24.00 -5.44 16.84
C GLY A 272 -24.64 -4.73 15.64
N VAL A 273 -23.87 -4.37 14.61
CA VAL A 273 -24.42 -3.76 13.38
C VAL A 273 -25.19 -4.76 12.54
N ILE A 274 -24.69 -6.00 12.44
CA ILE A 274 -25.38 -7.08 11.74
C ILE A 274 -26.32 -7.77 12.71
N GLU A 275 -27.60 -7.79 12.36
CA GLU A 275 -28.66 -8.41 13.15
C GLU A 275 -29.08 -9.76 12.56
N PRO A 276 -29.59 -10.71 13.37
CA PRO A 276 -30.21 -11.92 12.86
C PRO A 276 -31.45 -11.58 12.01
N GLY A 277 -31.54 -12.15 10.81
CA GLY A 277 -32.62 -11.86 9.87
C GLY A 277 -32.16 -10.93 8.74
N GLU A 278 -33.06 -10.08 8.27
CA GLU A 278 -32.81 -9.15 7.16
C GLU A 278 -31.95 -7.96 7.60
N ASN A 279 -30.99 -7.61 6.76
CA ASN A 279 -30.08 -6.47 6.91
C ASN A 279 -30.03 -5.71 5.58
N HIS A 280 -29.74 -4.42 5.63
CA HIS A 280 -29.65 -3.55 4.46
C HIS A 280 -28.23 -3.05 4.27
N LEU A 281 -27.71 -3.16 3.05
CA LEU A 281 -26.41 -2.63 2.63
C LEU A 281 -26.63 -1.55 1.58
N GLU A 282 -26.05 -0.38 1.84
CA GLU A 282 -25.92 0.71 0.87
C GLU A 282 -24.44 1.00 0.62
N ILE A 283 -24.08 1.16 -0.65
CA ILE A 283 -22.73 1.55 -1.07
C ILE A 283 -22.87 2.76 -2.00
N THR A 284 -22.33 3.90 -1.58
CA THR A 284 -22.18 5.07 -2.44
C THR A 284 -20.85 4.98 -3.16
N TYR A 285 -20.88 4.94 -4.50
CA TYR A 285 -19.71 4.88 -5.37
C TYR A 285 -19.56 6.20 -6.11
N THR A 286 -18.39 6.83 -6.03
CA THR A 286 -18.11 8.08 -6.76
C THR A 286 -17.09 7.81 -7.86
N THR A 287 -17.47 8.06 -9.11
CA THR A 287 -16.59 7.84 -10.28
C THR A 287 -15.65 9.03 -10.52
N THR A 288 -14.60 8.83 -11.33
CA THR A 288 -13.95 9.96 -12.01
C THR A 288 -14.82 10.50 -13.17
N LEU A 289 -14.37 11.57 -13.82
CA LEU A 289 -15.01 12.12 -15.03
C LEU A 289 -14.47 11.49 -16.33
N ALA A 290 -13.58 10.50 -16.26
CA ALA A 290 -12.77 10.06 -17.38
C ALA A 290 -13.60 9.52 -18.56
N ASN A 291 -14.54 8.61 -18.28
CA ASN A 291 -15.41 8.03 -19.31
C ASN A 291 -16.34 9.07 -19.95
N TYR A 292 -16.93 9.95 -19.14
CA TYR A 292 -17.73 11.07 -19.65
C TYR A 292 -16.90 11.99 -20.55
N ALA A 293 -15.73 12.45 -20.09
CA ALA A 293 -14.88 13.34 -20.87
C ALA A 293 -14.40 12.69 -22.18
N ASN A 294 -14.06 11.39 -22.15
CA ASN A 294 -13.68 10.63 -23.35
C ASN A 294 -14.84 10.53 -24.37
N SER A 295 -16.09 10.56 -23.91
CA SER A 295 -17.28 10.53 -24.78
C SER A 295 -17.52 11.84 -25.55
N LEU A 296 -16.95 12.97 -25.09
CA LEU A 296 -17.15 14.30 -25.68
C LEU A 296 -16.34 14.50 -26.97
N SER A 297 -16.64 13.71 -27.99
CA SER A 297 -15.91 13.69 -29.27
C SER A 297 -15.92 15.02 -30.04
N ASN A 298 -16.86 15.93 -29.77
CA ASN A 298 -16.88 17.25 -30.41
C ASN A 298 -16.27 18.38 -29.54
N ASN A 299 -15.80 18.06 -28.33
CA ASN A 299 -15.17 19.01 -27.44
C ASN A 299 -13.64 18.98 -27.60
N GLN A 300 -13.08 20.04 -28.18
CA GLN A 300 -11.64 20.14 -28.42
C GLN A 300 -10.80 20.15 -27.14
N ALA A 301 -11.32 20.74 -26.05
CA ALA A 301 -10.62 20.75 -24.77
C ALA A 301 -10.59 19.34 -24.17
N ALA A 302 -11.71 18.62 -24.15
CA ALA A 302 -11.78 17.25 -23.64
C ALA A 302 -10.80 16.33 -24.40
N LYS A 303 -10.80 16.38 -25.74
CA LYS A 303 -9.88 15.62 -26.59
C LYS A 303 -8.40 15.89 -26.34
N LYS A 304 -8.04 17.08 -25.86
CA LYS A 304 -6.66 17.44 -25.54
C LYS A 304 -6.19 16.78 -24.25
N TRP A 305 -7.08 16.67 -23.26
CA TRP A 305 -6.74 16.20 -21.92
C TRP A 305 -6.99 14.70 -21.71
N ILE A 306 -7.99 14.15 -22.37
CA ILE A 306 -8.41 12.75 -22.21
C ILE A 306 -8.57 12.11 -23.58
N LYS A 307 -7.81 11.04 -23.79
CA LYS A 307 -7.92 10.15 -24.95
C LYS A 307 -7.64 8.73 -24.48
N LEU A 308 -8.70 8.01 -24.14
CA LEU A 308 -8.61 6.64 -23.68
C LEU A 308 -8.88 5.69 -24.85
N ASP A 309 -7.98 4.73 -25.08
CA ASP A 309 -8.18 3.67 -26.08
C ASP A 309 -9.25 2.66 -25.64
N LYS A 310 -9.44 2.53 -24.32
CA LYS A 310 -10.51 1.74 -23.68
C LYS A 310 -11.14 2.56 -22.56
N PRO A 311 -12.42 2.35 -22.23
CA PRO A 311 -13.02 2.97 -21.06
C PRO A 311 -12.21 2.72 -19.79
N ASP A 312 -12.16 3.72 -18.93
CA ASP A 312 -11.61 3.61 -17.58
C ASP A 312 -12.48 2.64 -16.74
N PRO A 313 -11.90 1.68 -16.00
CA PRO A 313 -12.67 0.74 -15.19
C PRO A 313 -13.46 1.47 -14.09
N MET A 314 -14.78 1.41 -14.17
CA MET A 314 -15.68 2.05 -13.22
C MET A 314 -16.89 1.16 -12.93
N GLY A 315 -17.44 1.32 -11.73
CA GLY A 315 -18.55 0.52 -11.26
C GLY A 315 -18.08 -0.74 -10.53
N LEU A 316 -18.84 -1.16 -9.52
CA LEU A 316 -18.56 -2.37 -8.79
C LEU A 316 -18.76 -3.57 -9.72
N LYS A 317 -17.78 -4.48 -9.77
CA LYS A 317 -17.84 -5.72 -10.56
C LYS A 317 -17.68 -6.99 -9.75
N GLY A 318 -17.10 -6.86 -8.56
CA GLY A 318 -16.91 -7.96 -7.63
C GLY A 318 -18.14 -8.20 -6.77
N ASN A 319 -18.22 -9.40 -6.20
CA ASN A 319 -19.19 -9.71 -5.16
C ASN A 319 -18.84 -8.95 -3.87
N ALA A 320 -19.80 -8.21 -3.31
CA ALA A 320 -19.70 -7.76 -1.93
C ALA A 320 -19.71 -8.98 -1.01
N ARG A 321 -18.77 -9.06 -0.06
CA ARG A 321 -18.65 -10.20 0.86
C ARG A 321 -18.62 -9.75 2.31
N LEU A 322 -19.32 -10.46 3.19
CA LEU A 322 -19.04 -10.40 4.62
C LEU A 322 -17.91 -11.37 4.95
N LEU A 323 -16.95 -10.96 5.79
CA LEU A 323 -15.87 -11.80 6.27
C LEU A 323 -15.84 -11.78 7.80
N LYS A 324 -15.45 -12.91 8.41
CA LYS A 324 -15.17 -13.01 9.84
C LYS A 324 -13.75 -12.50 10.13
N LYS A 325 -13.48 -12.27 11.42
CA LYS A 325 -12.10 -12.06 11.87
C LYS A 325 -11.35 -13.38 11.93
N SER A 326 -10.12 -13.39 11.43
CA SER A 326 -9.19 -14.50 11.63
C SER A 326 -8.69 -14.48 13.07
N SER A 327 -8.74 -15.62 13.76
CA SER A 327 -8.05 -15.77 15.04
C SER A 327 -6.55 -15.87 14.75
N MET A 328 -5.78 -14.87 15.18
CA MET A 328 -4.32 -14.94 15.31
C MET A 328 -3.94 -15.98 16.39
N SER A 329 -4.14 -17.26 16.10
CA SER A 329 -3.43 -18.37 16.73
C SER A 329 -3.62 -19.62 15.86
N LYS A 330 -2.63 -19.90 15.02
CA LYS A 330 -2.10 -21.25 14.83
C LYS A 330 -0.76 -21.13 14.13
N ASP A 331 0.23 -21.52 14.92
CA ASP A 331 1.64 -21.80 14.63
C ASP A 331 2.63 -20.61 14.69
#